data_AF-A0A2P6PCV3-F1
#
_entry.id   AF-A0A2P6PCV3-F1
#
_cell.length_a   1.000
_cell.length_b   1.000
_cell.length_c   1.000
_cell.angle_alpha   90.00
_cell.angle_beta   90.00
_cell.angle_gamma   90.00
#
_symmetry.space_group_name_H-M   'P 1'
#
loop_
_entity.id
_entity.type
_entity.pdbx_description
1 polymer ?
#
loop_
_entity_poly.entity_id
_entity_poly.type
_entity_poly.pdbx_seq_one_letter_code
_entity_poly.pdbx_strand_id
1 'polypeptide(L)' 'MGKQQSKEKEMEPCKKEACLIQACLSKNDFLPHKCLKVIEMLQSCCEKCNYDSTHCASLSGLLKQKPK' A
#
# COMPACT_ATOMS: atom_id res chain seq x y z
N MET A 1 2.07 0.57 20.56
CA MET A 1 1.32 0.28 19.31
C MET A 1 2.21 0.71 18.16
N GLY A 2 2.78 -0.21 17.39
CA GLY A 2 3.68 0.14 16.29
C GLY A 2 4.21 -1.12 15.62
N LYS A 3 3.56 -1.59 14.56
CA LYS A 3 4.14 -2.63 13.71
C LYS A 3 4.89 -1.91 12.60
N GLN A 4 6.14 -1.54 12.89
CA GLN A 4 7.07 -1.10 11.86
C GLN A 4 8.14 -2.18 11.65
N GLN A 5 8.01 -2.83 10.49
CA GLN A 5 9.10 -3.19 9.59
C GLN A 5 10.26 -4.04 10.15
N SER A 6 10.11 -5.36 9.96
CA SER A 6 11.19 -6.37 10.02
C SER A 6 10.57 -7.66 9.48
N LYS A 7 11.14 -8.44 8.56
CA LYS A 7 12.55 -8.77 8.33
C LYS A 7 12.65 -9.48 6.97
N GLU A 8 13.80 -9.37 6.33
CA GLU A 8 14.34 -10.33 5.34
C GLU A 8 13.75 -10.36 3.92
N LYS A 9 14.50 -9.72 3.02
CA LYS A 9 14.94 -10.04 1.65
C LYS A 9 14.49 -11.34 0.91
N GLU A 10 13.34 -11.92 1.17
CA GLU A 10 12.71 -12.90 0.26
C GLU A 10 11.30 -12.45 -0.12
N MET A 11 11.19 -11.86 -1.31
CA MET A 11 9.97 -11.67 -2.10
C MET A 11 8.66 -11.36 -1.34
N GLU A 12 8.62 -10.35 -0.46
CA GLU A 12 7.32 -9.88 0.08
C GLU A 12 6.46 -9.35 -1.09
N PRO A 13 5.32 -10.00 -1.40
CA PRO A 13 4.50 -9.58 -2.52
C PRO A 13 3.99 -8.16 -2.22
N CYS A 14 3.90 -7.32 -3.25
CA CYS A 14 3.33 -5.97 -3.15
C CYS A 14 4.15 -4.91 -2.39
N LYS A 15 5.36 -5.25 -1.92
CA LYS A 15 6.27 -4.27 -1.28
C LYS A 15 6.64 -3.12 -2.20
N LYS A 16 6.80 -3.39 -3.51
CA LYS A 16 7.12 -2.36 -4.50
C LYS A 16 6.02 -1.31 -4.58
N GLU A 17 4.78 -1.75 -4.71
CA GLU A 17 3.57 -0.92 -4.76
C GLU A 17 3.38 -0.17 -3.44
N ALA A 18 3.59 -0.82 -2.30
CA ALA A 18 3.53 -0.18 -0.99
C ALA A 18 4.56 0.95 -0.83
N CYS A 19 5.81 0.73 -1.29
CA CYS A 19 6.83 1.77 -1.33
C CYS A 19 6.43 2.94 -2.24
N LEU A 20 5.82 2.66 -3.40
CA LEU A 20 5.33 3.70 -4.30
C LEU A 20 4.20 4.53 -3.64
N ILE A 21 3.33 3.90 -2.85
CA ILE A 21 2.29 4.63 -2.11
C ILE A 21 2.91 5.55 -1.08
N GLN A 22 3.87 5.06 -0.28
CA GLN A 22 4.58 5.90 0.68
C GLN A 22 5.27 7.08 0.00
N ALA A 23 5.97 6.84 -1.12
CA ALA A 23 6.60 7.90 -1.89
C ALA A 23 5.59 8.90 -2.46
N CYS A 24 4.43 8.42 -2.93
CA CYS A 24 3.36 9.28 -3.41
C CYS A 24 2.79 10.13 -2.27
N LEU A 25 2.47 9.53 -1.13
CA LEU A 25 1.95 10.24 0.03
C LEU A 25 2.92 11.32 0.50
N SER A 26 4.21 11.01 0.66
CA SER A 26 5.24 11.99 1.06
C SER A 26 5.37 13.16 0.09
N LYS A 27 5.09 12.96 -1.21
CA LYS A 27 5.11 14.03 -2.22
C LYS A 27 3.82 14.83 -2.32
N ASN A 28 2.73 14.32 -1.75
CA ASN A 28 1.38 14.84 -1.93
C ASN A 28 0.73 15.20 -0.57
N ASP A 29 1.53 15.61 0.41
CA ASP A 29 1.05 16.02 1.75
C ASP A 29 0.24 14.92 2.46
N PHE A 30 0.61 13.67 2.22
CA PHE A 30 -0.07 12.48 2.72
C PHE A 30 -1.55 12.38 2.32
N LEU A 31 -1.91 12.96 1.16
CA LEU A 31 -3.26 12.91 0.60
C LEU A 31 -3.47 11.65 -0.26
N PRO A 32 -4.17 10.61 0.22
CA PRO A 32 -4.36 9.37 -0.51
C PRO A 32 -5.18 9.55 -1.80
N HIS A 33 -6.06 10.54 -1.87
CA HIS A 33 -6.83 10.85 -3.08
C HIS A 33 -5.96 11.31 -4.26
N LYS A 34 -4.74 11.79 -4.03
CA LYS A 34 -3.77 12.09 -5.10
C LYS A 34 -2.99 10.84 -5.55
N CYS A 35 -3.04 9.78 -4.75
CA CYS A 35 -2.29 8.54 -4.93
C CYS A 35 -3.17 7.36 -5.40
N LEU A 36 -4.40 7.61 -5.83
CA LEU A 36 -5.40 6.60 -6.21
C LEU A 36 -4.81 5.55 -7.16
N LYS A 37 -4.09 6.01 -8.19
CA LYS A 37 -3.48 5.13 -9.19
C LYS A 37 -2.52 4.10 -8.58
N VAL A 38 -1.71 4.51 -7.61
CA VAL A 38 -0.75 3.61 -6.95
C VAL A 38 -1.45 2.72 -5.91
N ILE A 39 -2.49 3.24 -5.26
CA ILE A 39 -3.35 2.47 -4.35
C ILE A 39 -4.06 1.34 -5.12
N GLU A 40 -4.56 1.62 -6.33
CA GLU A 40 -5.14 0.61 -7.22
C GLU A 40 -4.12 -0.43 -7.67
N MET A 41 -2.86 -0.03 -7.93
CA MET A 41 -1.79 -1.00 -8.20
C MET A 41 -1.53 -1.92 -7.02
N LEU A 42 -1.48 -1.40 -5.79
CA LEU A 42 -1.36 -2.22 -4.59
C LEU A 42 -2.57 -3.16 -4.45
N GLN A 43 -3.79 -2.68 -4.71
CA GLN A 43 -4.99 -3.50 -4.70
C GLN A 43 -4.89 -4.67 -5.69
N SER A 44 -4.54 -4.39 -6.95
CA SER A 44 -4.37 -5.45 -7.94
C SER A 44 -3.25 -6.42 -7.57
N CYS A 45 -2.19 -5.96 -6.91
CA CYS A 45 -1.16 -6.86 -6.39
C CYS A 45 -1.72 -7.77 -5.29
N CYS A 46 -2.47 -7.21 -4.34
CA CYS A 46 -3.12 -7.96 -3.27
C CYS A 46 -4.08 -9.01 -3.81
N GLU A 47 -4.87 -8.68 -4.83
CA GLU A 47 -5.77 -9.65 -5.48
C GLU A 47 -4.98 -10.79 -6.14
N LYS A 48 -3.86 -10.48 -6.79
CA LYS A 48 -3.00 -11.49 -7.44
C LYS A 48 -2.31 -12.43 -6.46
N CYS A 49 -1.96 -11.96 -5.26
CA CYS A 49 -1.34 -12.78 -4.22
C CYS A 49 -2.34 -13.33 -3.18
N ASN A 50 -3.65 -13.29 -3.45
CA ASN A 50 -4.69 -13.72 -2.49
C ASN A 50 -4.58 -13.03 -1.12
N TYR A 51 -4.15 -11.77 -1.09
CA TYR A 51 -3.92 -10.97 0.12
C TYR A 51 -2.83 -11.54 1.06
N ASP A 52 -1.96 -12.41 0.55
CA ASP A 52 -0.83 -13.02 1.26
C ASP A 52 0.38 -12.06 1.36
N SER A 53 0.11 -10.77 1.60
CA SER A 53 1.13 -9.74 1.81
C SER A 53 0.81 -8.90 3.02
N THR A 54 1.84 -8.58 3.80
CA THR A 54 1.67 -7.71 4.97
C THR A 54 1.25 -6.29 4.59
N HIS A 55 1.54 -5.88 3.36
CA HIS A 55 1.17 -4.58 2.83
C HIS A 55 -0.32 -4.47 2.45
N CYS A 56 -0.99 -5.59 2.19
CA CYS A 56 -2.41 -5.61 1.86
C CYS A 56 -3.31 -5.22 3.03
N ALA A 57 -2.86 -5.45 4.27
CA ALA A 57 -3.60 -5.00 5.46
C ALA A 57 -3.79 -3.48 5.49
N SER A 58 -2.79 -2.73 5.00
CA SER A 58 -2.82 -1.26 4.95
C SER A 58 -3.72 -0.71 3.83
N LEU A 59 -4.06 -1.53 2.84
CA LEU A 59 -4.86 -1.12 1.68
C LEU A 59 -6.27 -0.69 2.08
N SER A 60 -6.91 -1.40 3.01
CA SER A 60 -8.28 -1.08 3.46
C SER A 60 -8.39 0.33 4.03
N GLY A 61 -7.36 0.79 4.77
CA GLY A 61 -7.32 2.15 5.32
C GLY A 61 -7.11 3.24 4.26
N LEU A 62 -6.42 2.91 3.16
CA LEU A 62 -6.19 3.83 2.04
C LEU A 62 -7.43 3.97 1.17
N LEU A 63 -8.15 2.87 0.92
CA LEU A 63 -9.38 2.88 0.11
C LEU A 63 -10.54 3.62 0.79
N LYS A 64 -10.63 3.57 2.12
CA LYS A 64 -11.64 4.31 2.91
C LYS A 64 -11.52 5.83 2.79
N GLN A 65 -10.39 6.34 2.33
CA GLN A 65 -10.14 7.77 2.16
C GLN A 65 -10.40 8.25 0.72
N LYS A 66 -10.97 7.40 -0.15
CA LYS A 66 -11.50 7.84 -1.44
C LYS A 66 -12.69 8.79 -1.18
N PRO A 67 -12.62 10.06 -1.63
CA PRO A 67 -13.79 10.93 -1.56
C PRO A 67 -14.93 10.30 -2.38
N LYS A 68 -16.13 10.35 -1.81
CA LYS A 68 -17.37 9.83 -2.41
C LYS A 68 -17.79 10.64 -3.62
#